data_AF-A0A7S4HL40-F1
#
_entry.id   AF-A0A7S4HL40-F1
#
_cell.length_a   1.000
_cell.length_b   1.000
_cell.length_c   1.000
_cell.angle_alpha   90.00
_cell.angle_beta   90.00
_cell.angle_gamma   90.00
#
_symmetry.space_group_name_H-M   'P 1'
#
loop_
_entity.id
_entity.type
_entity.pdbx_description
1 polymer ?
#
loop_
_entity_poly.entity_id
_entity_poly.type
_entity_poly.pdbx_seq_one_letter_code
_entity_poly.pdbx_strand_id
1 'polypeptide(L)'
;RACGLFVFACLVAFCVAQGTPLQEARELMKDNPLIDGHNDLPWQYREQWEDRVYENTTDLTTLVPTLQTDIPRLRLGQVGGQFWSVYVDCSHQHKDAVRVT
;
A
#
# COMPACT_ATOMS: atom_id res chain seq x y z
N ARG A 1 -32.11 41.30 11.12
CA ARG A 1 -32.14 40.58 9.82
C ARG A 1 -30.72 40.18 9.33
N ALA A 2 -29.67 40.99 9.54
CA ALA A 2 -28.30 40.63 9.17
C ALA A 2 -27.66 39.50 10.00
N CYS A 3 -27.96 39.40 11.30
CA CYS A 3 -27.37 38.39 12.20
C CYS A 3 -27.70 36.93 11.79
N GLY A 4 -28.94 36.66 11.38
CA GLY A 4 -29.36 35.33 10.93
C GLY A 4 -28.77 34.92 9.58
N LEU A 5 -28.48 35.87 8.70
CA LEU A 5 -27.84 35.61 7.41
C LEU A 5 -26.36 35.24 7.58
N PHE A 6 -25.69 35.85 8.56
CA PHE A 6 -24.29 35.60 8.89
C PHE A 6 -24.08 34.22 9.54
N VAL A 7 -24.96 33.84 10.47
CA VAL A 7 -24.93 32.52 11.11
C VAL A 7 -25.21 31.41 10.10
N PHE A 8 -26.17 31.63 9.18
CA PHE A 8 -26.48 30.67 8.12
C PHE A 8 -25.31 30.52 7.13
N ALA A 9 -24.66 31.62 6.73
CA ALA A 9 -23.48 31.59 5.88
C ALA A 9 -22.30 30.85 6.54
N CYS A 10 -22.07 31.02 7.85
CA CYS A 10 -21.06 30.28 8.60
C CYS A 10 -21.36 28.78 8.67
N LEU A 11 -22.62 28.39 8.90
CA LEU A 11 -23.01 26.97 8.98
C LEU A 11 -22.88 26.26 7.64
N VAL A 12 -23.26 26.93 6.53
CA VAL A 12 -23.06 26.40 5.17
C VAL A 12 -21.58 26.27 4.84
N ALA A 13 -20.76 27.28 5.18
CA ALA A 13 -19.31 27.21 5.00
C ALA A 13 -18.66 26.07 5.81
N PHE A 14 -19.13 25.82 7.03
CA PHE A 14 -18.64 24.74 7.88
C PHE A 14 -18.98 23.35 7.32
N CYS A 15 -20.18 23.15 6.79
CA CYS A 15 -20.56 21.91 6.12
C CYS A 15 -19.76 21.64 4.83
N VAL A 16 -19.43 22.71 4.08
CA VAL A 16 -18.64 22.60 2.83
C VAL A 16 -17.14 22.42 3.12
N ALA A 17 -16.66 22.82 4.30
CA ALA A 17 -15.26 22.73 4.71
C ALA A 17 -14.84 21.37 5.30
N GLN A 18 -15.77 20.44 5.49
CA GLN A 18 -15.44 19.07 5.94
C GLN A 18 -14.76 18.33 4.77
N GLY A 19 -13.53 17.85 4.99
CA GLY A 19 -12.82 17.04 4.01
C GLY A 19 -13.59 15.74 3.74
N THR A 20 -13.43 15.17 2.55
CA THR A 20 -13.93 13.81 2.29
C THR A 20 -13.17 12.83 3.19
N PRO A 21 -13.77 11.69 3.60
CA PRO A 21 -13.05 10.67 4.38
C PRO A 21 -11.73 10.22 3.74
N LEU A 22 -11.66 10.22 2.40
CA LEU A 22 -10.44 9.92 1.66
C LEU A 22 -9.36 11.01 1.82
N GLN A 23 -9.74 12.28 1.83
CA GLN A 23 -8.80 13.38 2.10
C GLN A 23 -8.28 13.30 3.53
N GLU A 24 -9.17 13.08 4.50
CA GLU A 24 -8.79 12.93 5.91
C GLU A 24 -7.83 11.76 6.12
N ALA A 25 -8.11 10.60 5.52
CA ALA A 25 -7.21 9.44 5.57
C ALA A 25 -5.83 9.75 4.96
N ARG A 26 -5.79 10.40 3.79
CA ARG A 26 -4.53 10.78 3.15
C ARG A 26 -3.71 11.75 3.97
N GLU A 27 -4.34 12.75 4.59
CA GLU A 27 -3.67 13.70 5.46
C GLU A 27 -3.09 12.99 6.70
N LEU A 28 -3.88 12.14 7.37
CA LEU A 28 -3.42 11.36 8.52
C LEU A 28 -2.20 10.49 8.19
N MET A 29 -2.22 9.84 7.01
CA MET A 29 -1.17 8.91 6.57
C MET A 29 0.12 9.60 6.13
N LYS A 30 0.17 10.94 6.03
CA LYS A 30 1.43 11.66 5.76
C LYS A 30 2.39 11.55 6.93
N ASP A 31 1.85 11.70 8.15
CA ASP A 31 2.62 11.63 9.40
C ASP A 31 2.60 10.22 10.00
N ASN A 32 1.62 9.39 9.62
CA ASN A 32 1.44 8.02 10.11
C ASN A 32 1.38 7.02 8.94
N PRO A 33 2.49 6.76 8.23
CA PRO A 33 2.49 5.81 7.12
C PRO A 33 2.00 4.43 7.54
N LEU A 34 1.31 3.72 6.63
CA LEU A 34 0.82 2.37 6.89
C LEU A 34 2.01 1.41 7.09
N ILE A 35 1.89 0.53 8.09
CA ILE A 35 2.74 -0.64 8.26
C ILE A 35 1.89 -1.86 7.92
N ASP A 36 2.15 -2.47 6.77
CA ASP A 36 1.45 -3.68 6.35
C ASP A 36 2.17 -4.94 6.88
N GLY A 37 1.38 -5.89 7.36
CA GLY A 37 1.88 -7.08 8.06
C GLY A 37 2.19 -8.29 7.18
N HIS A 38 1.79 -8.30 5.91
CA HIS A 38 1.94 -9.47 5.04
C HIS A 38 1.80 -9.11 3.56
N ASN A 39 2.91 -9.17 2.81
CA ASN A 39 2.92 -8.99 1.36
C ASN A 39 3.74 -10.08 0.67
N ASP A 40 3.11 -10.81 -0.25
CA ASP A 40 3.67 -11.96 -0.96
C ASP A 40 4.44 -11.59 -2.25
N LEU A 41 4.87 -10.32 -2.41
CA LEU A 41 5.74 -9.94 -3.54
C LEU A 41 6.95 -10.86 -3.72
N PRO A 42 7.67 -11.33 -2.68
CA PRO A 42 8.74 -12.32 -2.85
C PRO A 42 8.28 -13.61 -3.52
N TRP A 43 7.10 -14.14 -3.15
CA TRP A 43 6.53 -15.33 -3.79
C TRP A 43 6.16 -15.07 -5.25
N GLN A 44 5.59 -13.90 -5.57
CA GLN A 44 5.33 -13.54 -6.97
C GLN A 44 6.64 -13.48 -7.78
N TYR A 45 7.73 -13.05 -7.16
CA TYR A 45 9.04 -12.99 -7.81
C TYR A 45 9.62 -14.39 -8.09
N ARG A 46 9.45 -15.32 -7.13
CA ARG A 46 9.78 -16.73 -7.29
C ARG A 46 9.04 -17.36 -8.46
N GLU A 47 7.72 -17.18 -8.51
CA GLU A 47 6.87 -17.81 -9.53
C GLU A 47 7.11 -17.25 -10.94
N GLN A 48 7.33 -15.93 -11.06
CA GLN A 48 7.47 -15.29 -12.38
C GLN A 48 8.90 -15.30 -12.91
N TRP A 49 9.90 -15.25 -12.02
CA TRP A 49 11.29 -15.03 -12.41
C TRP A 49 12.29 -15.93 -11.69
N GLU A 50 11.85 -16.96 -10.96
CA GLU A 50 12.73 -17.93 -10.27
C GLU A 50 13.76 -17.23 -9.36
N ASP A 51 13.32 -16.21 -8.61
CA ASP A 51 14.16 -15.42 -7.70
C ASP A 51 15.32 -14.64 -8.38
N ARG A 52 15.29 -14.47 -9.72
CA ARG A 52 16.31 -13.75 -10.49
C ARG A 52 16.16 -12.22 -10.41
N VAL A 53 16.41 -11.66 -9.22
CA VAL A 53 16.26 -10.21 -8.94
C VAL A 53 17.29 -9.31 -9.63
N TYR A 54 18.43 -9.86 -10.06
CA TYR A 54 19.52 -9.08 -10.67
C TYR A 54 19.56 -9.14 -12.20
N GLU A 55 18.68 -9.93 -12.84
CA GLU A 55 18.73 -10.20 -14.28
C GLU A 55 17.89 -9.23 -15.14
N ASN A 56 17.63 -8.01 -14.67
CA ASN A 56 16.75 -7.03 -15.33
C ASN A 56 15.39 -7.63 -15.76
N THR A 57 14.85 -8.50 -14.92
CA THR A 57 13.63 -9.30 -15.16
C THR A 57 12.36 -8.50 -14.97
N THR A 58 12.38 -7.54 -14.04
CA THR A 58 11.28 -6.61 -13.76
C THR A 58 11.84 -5.31 -13.16
N ASP A 59 11.20 -4.19 -13.47
CA ASP A 59 11.52 -2.89 -12.87
C ASP A 59 10.38 -2.41 -11.95
N LEU A 60 10.54 -2.68 -10.65
CA LEU A 60 9.59 -2.27 -9.61
C LEU A 60 9.51 -0.74 -9.42
N THR A 61 10.40 0.06 -10.04
CA THR A 61 10.30 1.53 -10.00
C THR A 61 9.20 2.06 -10.92
N THR A 62 8.65 1.20 -11.77
CA THR A 62 7.53 1.49 -12.67
C THR A 62 6.30 0.66 -12.31
N LEU A 63 5.15 0.96 -12.95
CA LEU A 63 3.95 0.15 -12.78
C LEU A 63 4.13 -1.21 -13.43
N VAL A 64 4.01 -2.28 -12.66
CA VAL A 64 4.11 -3.66 -13.17
C VAL A 64 2.70 -4.26 -13.26
N PRO A 65 2.16 -4.53 -14.47
CA PRO A 65 0.78 -5.00 -14.62
C PRO A 65 0.51 -6.38 -14.02
N THR A 66 1.51 -7.26 -13.97
CA THR A 66 1.39 -8.63 -13.43
C THR A 66 1.53 -8.71 -11.91
N LEU A 67 1.88 -7.60 -11.25
CA LEU A 67 2.05 -7.50 -9.81
C LEU A 67 1.02 -6.55 -9.21
N GLN A 68 0.67 -6.80 -7.94
CA GLN A 68 -0.13 -5.86 -7.15
C GLN A 68 0.75 -4.82 -6.44
N THR A 69 2.02 -5.15 -6.23
CA THR A 69 2.98 -4.35 -5.50
C THR A 69 4.06 -3.83 -6.44
N ASP A 70 4.23 -2.51 -6.48
CA ASP A 70 5.36 -1.81 -7.09
C ASP A 70 5.63 -0.49 -6.33
N ILE A 71 6.78 0.13 -6.57
CA ILE A 71 7.19 1.33 -5.83
C ILE A 71 6.20 2.50 -6.05
N PRO A 72 5.72 2.80 -7.28
CA PRO A 72 4.70 3.82 -7.47
C PRO A 72 3.43 3.60 -6.63
N ARG A 73 2.89 2.38 -6.59
CA ARG A 73 1.69 2.04 -5.79
C ARG A 73 1.95 2.14 -4.29
N LEU A 74 3.10 1.65 -3.80
CA LEU A 74 3.45 1.75 -2.37
C LEU A 74 3.56 3.22 -1.92
N ARG A 75 4.18 4.07 -2.73
CA ARG A 75 4.29 5.52 -2.45
C ARG A 75 2.92 6.20 -2.50
N LEU A 76 2.11 5.89 -3.51
CA LEU A 76 0.76 6.44 -3.64
C LEU A 76 -0.14 6.03 -2.45
N GLY A 77 0.02 4.80 -1.96
CA GLY A 77 -0.70 4.26 -0.81
C GLY A 77 -0.13 4.67 0.55
N GLN A 78 0.95 5.48 0.59
CA GLN A 78 1.61 5.94 1.82
C GLN A 78 2.00 4.77 2.76
N VAL A 79 2.48 3.67 2.17
CA VAL A 79 3.06 2.54 2.91
C VAL A 79 4.48 2.91 3.33
N GLY A 80 4.73 2.99 4.65
CA GLY A 80 6.04 3.31 5.20
C GLY A 80 6.77 2.11 5.79
N GLY A 81 6.05 1.02 6.05
CA GLY A 81 6.61 -0.24 6.54
C GLY A 81 5.91 -1.44 5.92
N GLN A 82 6.67 -2.50 5.70
CA GLN A 82 6.16 -3.73 5.12
C GLN A 82 6.86 -4.93 5.74
N PHE A 83 6.07 -5.89 6.20
CA PHE A 83 6.53 -7.25 6.44
C PHE A 83 6.36 -8.03 5.14
N TRP A 84 7.48 -8.41 4.54
CA TRP A 84 7.52 -9.24 3.34
C TRP A 84 7.38 -10.70 3.76
N SER A 85 6.39 -11.38 3.20
CA SER A 85 6.13 -12.78 3.51
C SER A 85 7.24 -13.66 2.93
N VAL A 86 7.87 -14.45 3.81
CA VAL A 86 8.72 -15.58 3.43
C VAL A 86 7.84 -16.82 3.47
N TYR A 87 7.04 -16.98 2.41
CA TYR A 87 6.11 -18.09 2.28
C TYR A 87 6.79 -19.32 1.68
N VAL A 88 6.42 -20.49 2.19
CA VAL A 88 6.81 -21.80 1.68
C VAL A 88 5.57 -22.64 1.48
N ASP A 89 5.42 -23.22 0.28
CA ASP A 89 4.30 -24.10 -0.02
C ASP A 89 4.31 -25.36 0.88
N CYS A 90 3.14 -25.74 1.36
CA CYS A 90 2.97 -26.89 2.26
C CYS A 90 3.54 -28.20 1.70
N SER A 91 3.64 -28.34 0.37
CA SER A 91 4.22 -29.52 -0.27
C SER A 91 5.72 -29.71 0.00
N HIS A 92 6.43 -28.68 0.49
CA HIS A 92 7.82 -28.73 0.94
C HIS A 92 7.99 -29.27 2.37
N GLN A 93 6.89 -29.39 3.13
CA GLN A 93 6.95 -29.89 4.51
C GLN A 93 7.55 -31.30 4.56
N HIS A 94 8.44 -31.54 5.53
CA HIS A 94 9.21 -32.78 5.69
C HIS A 94 10.12 -33.15 4.50
N LYS A 95 10.36 -32.21 3.59
CA LYS A 95 11.28 -32.36 2.47
C LYS A 95 12.38 -31.32 2.58
N ASP A 96 12.17 -30.19 1.91
CA ASP A 96 13.16 -29.14 1.69
C ASP A 96 12.67 -27.77 2.15
N ALA A 97 11.61 -27.71 2.98
CA ALA A 97 11.08 -26.46 3.56
C ALA A 97 12.17 -25.53 4.13
N VAL A 98 13.15 -26.09 4.85
CA VAL A 98 14.27 -25.33 5.44
C VAL A 98 15.15 -24.67 4.36
N ARG A 99 15.32 -25.31 3.20
CA ARG A 99 16.14 -24.80 2.09
C ARG A 99 15.43 -23.70 1.31
N VAL A 100 14.09 -23.75 1.25
CA VAL A 100 13.27 -22.84 0.43
C VAL A 100 12.67 -21.68 1.22
N THR A 101 12.83 -21.68 2.55
CA THR A 101 12.63 -20.52 3.43
C THR A 101 13.81 -19.57 3.29
#